data_AF-A0A967FB13-F1
#
_entry.id   AF-A0A967FB13-F1
#
_cell.length_a   1.000
_cell.length_b   1.000
_cell.length_c   1.000
_cell.angle_alpha   90.00
_cell.angle_beta   90.00
_cell.angle_gamma   90.00
#
_symmetry.space_group_name_H-M   'P 1'
#
loop_
_entity.id
_entity.type
_entity.pdbx_description
1 polymer ?
#
loop_
_entity_poly.entity_id
_entity_poly.type
_entity_poly.pdbx_seq_one_letter_code
_entity_poly.pdbx_strand_id
1 'polypeptide(L)'
;MPYINYPSQPNPYAKKNQFHGRTYQPQSLISFEELKGQLPAPILPDHSTWERMYWRAWEMLWDNVNHPAQDSALVSSYLNPSRGGGPNMWSAAFDI
;
A
#
# COMPACT_ATOMS: atom_id res chain seq x y z
N MET A 1 24.08 -29.07 5.41
CA MET A 1 23.49 -29.51 4.13
C MET A 1 23.87 -28.50 3.06
N PRO A 2 24.36 -28.89 1.88
CA PRO A 2 24.66 -27.92 0.83
C PRO A 2 23.35 -27.45 0.18
N TYR A 3 23.19 -26.14 0.02
CA TYR A 3 22.08 -25.59 -0.76
C TYR A 3 22.34 -25.89 -2.23
N ILE A 4 21.49 -26.72 -2.82
CA ILE A 4 21.47 -26.96 -4.26
C ILE A 4 20.98 -25.67 -4.92
N ASN A 5 21.87 -25.01 -5.65
CA ASN A 5 21.52 -23.84 -6.45
C ASN A 5 20.82 -24.32 -7.72
N TYR A 6 19.49 -24.39 -7.71
CA TYR A 6 18.72 -24.64 -8.92
C TYR A 6 18.83 -23.40 -9.82
N PRO A 7 19.33 -23.53 -11.07
CA PRO A 7 19.34 -22.39 -11.98
C PRO A 7 17.91 -21.90 -12.16
N SER A 8 17.67 -20.65 -11.78
CA SER A 8 16.38 -19.99 -11.96
C SER A 8 16.03 -20.01 -13.44
N GLN A 9 14.98 -20.75 -13.78
CA GLN A 9 14.44 -20.82 -15.14
C GLN A 9 14.02 -19.41 -15.57
N PRO A 10 14.44 -18.92 -16.75
CA PRO A 10 14.06 -17.60 -17.22
C PRO A 10 12.53 -17.53 -17.35
N ASN A 11 11.89 -16.66 -16.58
CA ASN A 11 10.45 -16.45 -16.65
C ASN A 11 10.11 -15.75 -17.99
N PRO A 12 9.42 -16.41 -18.94
CA PRO A 12 9.12 -15.83 -20.25
C PRO A 12 8.20 -14.60 -20.16
N TYR A 13 7.48 -14.42 -19.05
CA TYR A 13 6.61 -13.28 -18.79
C TYR A 13 7.35 -12.07 -18.17
N ALA A 14 8.61 -12.23 -17.73
CA ALA A 14 9.38 -11.11 -17.17
C ALA A 14 9.52 -9.96 -18.17
N LYS A 15 9.69 -10.26 -19.46
CA LYS A 15 9.74 -9.26 -20.54
C LYS A 15 8.41 -8.53 -20.78
N LYS A 16 7.29 -9.10 -20.32
CA LYS A 16 5.96 -8.49 -20.42
C LYS A 16 5.62 -7.62 -19.20
N ASN A 17 6.50 -7.56 -18.20
CA ASN A 17 6.28 -6.73 -17.03
C ASN A 17 6.45 -5.25 -17.38
N GLN A 18 5.34 -4.51 -17.35
CA GLN A 18 5.30 -3.09 -17.69
C GLN A 18 6.01 -2.18 -16.66
N PHE A 19 6.25 -2.70 -15.46
CA PHE A 19 6.95 -2.01 -14.38
C PHE A 19 8.45 -2.22 -14.41
N HIS A 20 8.95 -3.12 -15.27
CA HIS A 20 10.37 -3.41 -15.35
C HIS A 20 11.17 -2.16 -15.75
N GLY A 21 12.14 -1.79 -14.92
CA GLY A 21 12.98 -0.60 -15.14
C GLY A 21 12.28 0.75 -14.89
N ARG A 22 11.03 0.75 -14.41
CA ARG A 22 10.41 2.00 -13.94
C ARG A 22 11.06 2.43 -12.64
N THR A 23 11.21 3.74 -12.48
CA THR A 23 11.60 4.37 -11.23
C THR A 23 10.40 5.10 -10.65
N TYR A 24 10.32 5.17 -9.34
CA TYR A 24 9.30 5.98 -8.68
C TYR A 24 9.42 7.45 -9.11
N GLN A 25 8.29 8.07 -9.44
CA GLN A 25 8.18 9.50 -9.69
C GLN A 25 7.46 10.14 -8.50
N PRO A 26 8.11 11.03 -7.73
CA PRO A 26 7.48 11.71 -6.62
C PRO A 26 6.25 12.49 -7.09
N GLN A 27 5.09 12.14 -6.56
CA GLN A 27 3.84 12.85 -6.82
C GLN A 27 3.22 13.20 -5.48
N SER A 28 2.77 14.44 -5.33
CA SER A 28 2.00 14.85 -4.16
C SER A 28 0.71 14.05 -4.07
N LEU A 29 0.46 13.49 -2.89
CA LEU A 29 -0.82 12.86 -2.59
C LEU A 29 -1.89 13.95 -2.51
N ILE A 30 -3.09 13.64 -3.01
CA ILE A 30 -4.28 14.47 -2.80
C ILE A 30 -4.66 14.46 -1.31
N SER A 31 -5.41 15.47 -0.89
CA SER A 31 -5.91 15.54 0.48
C SER A 31 -6.94 14.42 0.77
N PHE A 32 -7.10 14.06 2.04
CA PHE A 32 -8.14 13.09 2.42
C PHE A 32 -9.55 13.59 2.06
N GLU A 33 -9.80 14.91 2.13
CA GLU A 33 -11.09 15.49 1.75
C GLU A 33 -11.42 15.27 0.26
N GLU A 34 -10.44 15.46 -0.62
CA GLU A 34 -10.58 15.19 -2.05
C GLU A 34 -10.75 13.68 -2.34
N LEU A 35 -10.04 12.83 -1.59
CA LEU A 35 -10.17 11.37 -1.70
C LEU A 35 -11.54 10.88 -1.23
N LYS A 36 -12.08 11.47 -0.15
CA LYS A 36 -13.33 11.04 0.48
C LYS A 36 -14.50 11.02 -0.51
N GLY A 37 -14.55 11.95 -1.45
CA GLY A 37 -15.56 11.99 -2.51
C GLY A 37 -15.47 10.86 -3.55
N GLN A 38 -14.34 10.16 -3.61
CA GLN A 38 -14.10 9.01 -4.51
C GLN A 38 -14.28 7.66 -3.81
N LEU A 39 -14.34 7.66 -2.47
CA LEU A 39 -14.50 6.44 -1.68
C LEU A 39 -15.95 5.97 -1.66
N PRO A 40 -16.20 4.65 -1.48
CA PRO A 40 -17.55 4.13 -1.30
C PRO A 40 -18.25 4.80 -0.11
N ALA A 41 -19.52 5.16 -0.28
CA ALA A 41 -20.34 5.61 0.85
C ALA A 41 -20.69 4.40 1.75
N PRO A 42 -20.57 4.52 3.08
CA PRO A 42 -20.94 3.44 3.99
C PRO A 42 -22.46 3.24 4.01
N ILE A 43 -22.92 1.99 3.94
CA ILE A 43 -24.35 1.64 4.08
C ILE A 43 -24.57 1.19 5.52
N LEU A 44 -24.75 2.17 6.42
CA LEU A 44 -24.89 1.95 7.87
C LEU A 44 -26.09 2.74 8.42
N PRO A 45 -27.33 2.38 8.06
CA PRO A 45 -28.51 3.05 8.60
C PRO A 45 -28.51 2.96 10.13
N ASP A 46 -28.86 4.06 10.79
CA ASP A 46 -29.03 4.20 12.25
C ASP A 46 -27.78 4.06 13.15
N HIS A 47 -26.58 3.92 12.58
CA HIS A 47 -25.33 3.78 13.35
C HIS A 47 -24.33 4.91 13.09
N SER A 48 -24.67 6.14 13.51
CA SER A 48 -23.82 7.33 13.33
C SER A 48 -22.40 7.18 13.91
N THR A 49 -22.23 6.39 14.98
CA THR A 49 -20.89 6.08 15.53
C THR A 49 -20.06 5.21 14.59
N TRP A 50 -20.67 4.25 13.91
CA TRP A 50 -19.96 3.36 12.99
C TRP A 50 -19.60 4.08 11.70
N GLU A 51 -20.45 5.00 11.24
CA GLU A 51 -20.10 5.88 10.13
C GLU A 51 -18.86 6.74 10.46
N ARG A 52 -18.80 7.32 11.66
CA ARG A 52 -17.59 8.05 12.10
C ARG A 52 -16.36 7.15 12.14
N MET A 53 -16.49 5.92 12.63
CA MET A 53 -15.38 4.96 12.66
C MET A 53 -14.93 4.57 11.25
N TYR A 54 -15.87 4.38 10.31
CA TYR A 54 -15.57 4.10 8.91
C TYR A 54 -14.71 5.19 8.29
N TRP A 55 -15.13 6.45 8.41
CA TRP A 55 -14.37 7.58 7.88
C TRP A 55 -13.03 7.76 8.57
N ARG A 56 -12.98 7.55 9.89
CA ARG A 56 -11.74 7.61 10.66
C ARG A 56 -10.74 6.53 10.23
N ALA A 57 -11.20 5.32 9.94
CA ALA A 57 -10.35 4.24 9.46
C ALA A 57 -9.72 4.59 8.10
N TRP A 58 -10.50 5.17 7.18
CA TRP A 58 -9.97 5.64 5.90
C TRP A 58 -8.97 6.78 6.04
N GLU A 59 -9.25 7.74 6.91
CA GLU A 59 -8.33 8.84 7.20
C GLU A 59 -6.99 8.32 7.75
N MET A 60 -7.05 7.40 8.72
CA MET A 60 -5.85 6.76 9.30
C MET A 60 -5.08 5.93 8.27
N LEU A 61 -5.78 5.28 7.34
CA LEU A 61 -5.16 4.54 6.25
C LEU A 61 -4.44 5.49 5.30
N TRP A 62 -5.06 6.62 4.92
CA TRP A 62 -4.48 7.59 4.00
C TRP A 62 -3.26 8.30 4.60
N ASP A 63 -3.29 8.63 5.90
CA ASP A 63 -2.15 9.22 6.63
C ASP A 63 -0.92 8.28 6.68
N ASN A 64 -1.13 6.98 6.48
CA ASN A 64 -0.06 5.97 6.47
C ASN A 64 0.43 5.62 5.05
N VAL A 65 0.03 6.35 4.01
CA VAL A 65 0.61 6.23 2.67
C VAL A 65 1.99 6.90 2.67
N ASN A 66 3.02 6.13 2.30
CA ASN A 66 4.40 6.57 2.27
C ASN A 66 4.95 6.61 0.84
N HIS A 67 5.85 7.55 0.61
CA HIS A 67 6.67 7.59 -0.58
C HIS A 67 7.87 6.64 -0.42
N PRO A 68 8.22 5.84 -1.43
CA PRO A 68 9.40 5.01 -1.37
C PRO A 68 10.67 5.86 -1.34
N ALA A 69 11.69 5.36 -0.64
CA ALA A 69 13.03 5.95 -0.65
C ALA A 69 13.61 5.94 -2.08
N GLN A 70 14.51 6.88 -2.39
CA GLN A 70 15.10 7.04 -3.73
C GLN A 70 15.79 5.77 -4.26
N ASP A 71 16.40 4.97 -3.36
CA ASP A 71 17.07 3.71 -3.70
C ASP A 71 16.16 2.47 -3.55
N SER A 72 14.86 2.68 -3.36
CA SER A 72 13.89 1.59 -3.28
C SER A 72 13.57 1.03 -4.67
N ALA A 73 13.36 -0.28 -4.75
CA ALA A 73 12.85 -0.94 -5.96
C ALA A 73 11.34 -0.71 -6.21
N LEU A 74 10.65 0.01 -5.31
CA LEU A 74 9.24 0.32 -5.44
C LEU A 74 9.02 1.40 -6.51
N VAL A 75 7.98 1.20 -7.33
CA VAL A 75 7.64 2.09 -8.45
C VAL A 75 6.43 3.00 -8.15
N SER A 76 5.86 2.90 -6.95
CA SER A 76 4.70 3.66 -6.48
C SER A 76 4.75 3.87 -4.96
N SER A 77 3.98 4.86 -4.48
CA SER A 77 3.67 4.98 -3.06
C SER A 77 2.99 3.72 -2.54
N TYR A 78 3.16 3.44 -1.25
CA TYR A 78 2.66 2.23 -0.62
C TYR A 78 2.07 2.55 0.76
N LEU A 79 1.13 1.72 1.19
CA LEU A 79 0.61 1.76 2.55
C LEU A 79 1.64 1.17 3.49
N ASN A 80 2.06 1.93 4.50
CA ASN A 80 2.88 1.41 5.59
C ASN A 80 2.04 1.27 6.85
N PRO A 81 1.58 0.06 7.17
CA PRO A 81 0.69 -0.12 8.29
C PRO A 81 1.40 -0.21 9.64
N SER A 82 2.75 -0.19 9.70
CA SER A 82 3.50 0.00 10.95
C SER A 82 4.46 1.19 10.81
N ARG A 83 4.32 2.18 11.69
CA ARG A 83 5.24 3.33 11.76
C ARG A 83 6.62 2.87 12.25
N GLY A 84 7.45 2.32 11.36
CA GLY A 84 8.85 1.97 11.66
C GLY A 84 9.46 0.79 10.90
N GLY A 85 8.71 0.02 10.11
CA GLY A 85 9.23 -1.12 9.35
C GLY A 85 8.80 -1.12 7.88
N GLY A 86 9.42 -1.96 7.04
CA GLY A 86 9.01 -2.14 5.65
C GLY A 86 7.54 -2.60 5.51
N PRO A 87 6.97 -2.63 4.29
CA PRO A 87 5.57 -2.96 4.06
C PRO A 87 5.27 -4.43 4.39
N ASN A 88 5.05 -4.71 5.67
CA ASN A 88 4.61 -6.02 6.15
C ASN A 88 3.12 -5.93 6.52
N MET A 89 2.28 -6.26 5.54
CA MET A 89 0.82 -6.23 5.70
C MET A 89 0.30 -7.30 6.65
N TRP A 90 1.03 -8.40 6.86
CA TRP A 90 0.59 -9.49 7.75
C TRP A 90 0.66 -9.07 9.21
N SER A 91 1.81 -8.58 9.67
CA SER A 91 1.98 -8.14 11.06
C SER A 91 0.99 -7.04 11.41
N ALA A 92 0.79 -6.08 10.51
CA ALA A 92 -0.14 -4.99 10.69
C ALA A 92 -1.63 -5.36 10.77
N ALA A 93 -2.05 -6.49 10.18
CA ALA A 93 -3.44 -6.89 10.20
C ALA A 93 -3.85 -7.54 11.54
N PHE A 94 -2.88 -8.02 12.33
CA PHE A 94 -3.13 -8.81 13.54
C PHE A 94 -2.43 -8.28 14.80
N ASP A 95 -1.46 -7.36 14.68
CA ASP A 95 -0.90 -6.62 15.81
C ASP A 95 -1.82 -5.43 16.15
N ILE A 96 -2.94 -5.72 16.83
CA ILE A 96 -3.82 -4.74 17.50
C ILE A 96 -3.74 -4.98 19.01
#